data_AF-A0ABD3E0K6-F1
#
_entry.id   AF-A0ABD3E0K6-F1
#
_cell.length_a   1.000
_cell.length_b   1.000
_cell.length_c   1.000
_cell.angle_alpha   90.00
_cell.angle_beta   90.00
_cell.angle_gamma   90.00
#
_symmetry.space_group_name_H-M   'P 1'
#
loop_
_entity.id
_entity.type
_entity.pdbx_description
1 polymer ?
#
loop_
_entity_poly.entity_id
_entity_poly.type
_entity_poly.pdbx_seq_one_letter_code
_entity_poly.pdbx_strand_id
1 'polypeptide(L)'
;MKFSWANRLALCCPGRSSTDWTVIGSEQARASHDFVFCSKHELLFSLNFSNSRQLEAWDLKNPSSPRLVWSCDFNDLGMECDNGGEPPSMKEEIKEFSDRHEYFVASHQEYLVVSQQGDLFYVKRYIKRCMLPDGSCAPFDLANDISYPAKTIGFDVYKIVRDGDKGKKVFMDGHLNGLVMFVGDPSQGIAIPAADANGFKSDSICFTSDHRNSSSRHGTDNGIFDFKEKKSFSCYYPFDYNSLKNKISPPPLWFTPN
;
A
#
# COMPACT_ATOMS: atom_id res chain seq x y z
N MET A 1 19.67 -16.17 16.86
CA MET A 1 18.85 -15.04 16.36
C MET A 1 17.46 -15.21 16.98
N LYS A 2 17.07 -14.37 17.94
CA LYS A 2 15.76 -14.49 18.62
C LYS A 2 14.71 -13.85 17.70
N PHE A 3 13.82 -14.67 17.15
CA PHE A 3 12.70 -14.22 16.32
C PHE A 3 11.72 -13.42 17.17
N SER A 4 11.46 -12.16 16.80
CA SER A 4 10.38 -11.39 17.40
C SER A 4 9.04 -11.83 16.80
N TRP A 5 7.99 -11.80 17.62
CA TRP A 5 6.61 -12.15 17.24
C TRP A 5 5.94 -11.08 16.37
N ALA A 6 6.61 -9.95 16.15
CA ALA A 6 6.10 -8.84 15.39
C ALA A 6 5.93 -9.26 13.91
N ASN A 7 4.71 -9.13 13.40
CA ASN A 7 4.34 -9.25 11.97
C ASN A 7 3.98 -10.64 11.43
N ARG A 8 3.69 -11.63 12.29
CA ARG A 8 3.07 -12.90 11.82
C ARG A 8 1.57 -12.72 11.60
N LEU A 9 1.05 -13.30 10.51
CA LEU A 9 -0.39 -13.43 10.34
C LEU A 9 -0.91 -14.53 11.26
N ALA A 10 -1.99 -14.24 11.96
CA ALA A 10 -2.70 -15.18 12.81
C ALA A 10 -4.19 -14.85 12.80
N LEU A 11 -5.00 -15.84 13.10
CA LEU A 11 -6.45 -15.69 13.22
C LEU A 11 -6.92 -16.21 14.58
N CYS A 12 -7.98 -15.62 15.10
CA CYS A 12 -8.69 -16.13 16.26
C CYS A 12 -10.17 -16.29 15.91
N CYS A 13 -10.86 -17.22 16.58
CA CYS A 13 -12.29 -17.41 16.43
C CYS A 13 -12.99 -17.11 17.75
N PRO A 14 -13.53 -15.90 17.93
CA PRO A 14 -14.33 -15.57 19.09
C PRO A 14 -15.50 -16.57 19.22
N GLY A 15 -15.62 -17.22 20.38
CA GLY A 15 -16.69 -18.18 20.66
C GLY A 15 -16.29 -19.67 20.62
N ARG A 16 -15.05 -20.01 20.27
CA ARG A 16 -14.50 -21.35 20.58
C ARG A 16 -14.01 -21.40 22.04
N SER A 17 -14.02 -22.59 22.65
CA SER A 17 -13.58 -22.80 24.04
C SER A 17 -12.10 -22.48 24.28
N SER A 18 -11.32 -22.40 23.21
CA SER A 18 -9.92 -21.97 23.21
C SER A 18 -9.86 -20.53 22.68
N THR A 19 -9.16 -19.66 23.43
CA THR A 19 -8.79 -18.29 23.02
C THR A 19 -7.49 -18.27 22.22
N ASP A 20 -7.04 -19.43 21.71
CA ASP A 20 -5.73 -19.55 21.09
C ASP A 20 -5.71 -18.97 19.68
N TRP A 21 -4.61 -18.29 19.37
CA TRP A 21 -4.34 -17.77 18.03
C TRP A 21 -3.80 -18.90 17.15
N THR A 22 -4.39 -19.09 15.97
CA THR A 22 -3.85 -20.00 14.95
C THR A 22 -2.98 -19.20 13.99
N VAL A 23 -1.69 -19.52 13.94
CA VAL A 23 -0.73 -18.87 13.03
C VAL A 23 -0.99 -19.30 11.59
N ILE A 24 -0.94 -18.36 10.65
CA ILE A 24 -1.02 -18.60 9.21
C ILE A 24 0.40 -18.63 8.65
N GLY A 25 0.75 -19.67 7.87
CA GLY A 25 2.10 -19.87 7.34
C GLY A 25 2.92 -20.91 8.10
N SER A 26 4.18 -21.11 7.69
CA SER A 26 5.09 -22.06 8.32
C SER A 26 5.74 -21.49 9.61
N GLU A 27 6.29 -22.38 10.45
CA GLU A 27 6.99 -22.01 11.69
C GLU A 27 8.19 -21.06 11.47
N GLN A 28 8.74 -21.06 10.25
CA GLN A 28 9.73 -20.08 9.77
C GLN A 28 9.01 -18.78 9.41
N ALA A 29 8.66 -18.03 10.46
CA ALA A 29 7.97 -16.75 10.42
C ALA A 29 8.31 -15.88 9.20
N ARG A 30 7.36 -15.73 8.28
CA ARG A 30 7.42 -14.69 7.25
C ARG A 30 6.66 -13.48 7.78
N ALA A 31 7.35 -12.36 7.93
CA ALA A 31 6.68 -11.10 8.25
C ALA A 31 5.79 -10.72 7.07
N SER A 32 4.49 -10.48 7.30
CA SER A 32 3.61 -9.96 6.27
C SER A 32 3.84 -8.46 6.12
N HIS A 33 3.99 -8.00 4.87
CA HIS A 33 3.98 -6.59 4.54
C HIS A 33 2.55 -6.07 4.52
N ASP A 34 1.63 -6.73 3.84
CA ASP A 34 0.24 -6.29 3.82
C ASP A 34 -0.70 -7.47 3.62
N PHE A 35 -1.96 -7.32 4.01
CA PHE A 35 -2.97 -8.35 3.85
C PHE A 35 -4.37 -7.77 3.68
N VAL A 36 -5.18 -8.44 2.88
CA VAL A 36 -6.58 -8.06 2.62
C VAL A 36 -7.45 -9.30 2.52
N PHE A 37 -8.65 -9.22 3.08
CA PHE A 37 -9.63 -10.30 2.94
C PHE A 37 -10.63 -9.98 1.84
N CYS A 38 -10.75 -10.86 0.86
CA CYS A 38 -11.74 -10.75 -0.20
C CYS A 38 -12.97 -11.57 0.16
N SER A 39 -14.06 -10.91 0.55
CA SER A 39 -15.33 -11.57 0.88
C SER A 39 -15.92 -12.35 -0.30
N LYS A 40 -15.78 -11.83 -1.53
CA LYS A 40 -16.30 -12.48 -2.74
C LYS A 40 -15.65 -13.84 -3.02
N HIS A 41 -14.37 -13.98 -2.69
CA HIS A 41 -13.62 -15.22 -2.87
C HIS A 41 -13.49 -16.03 -1.58
N GLU A 42 -13.82 -15.44 -0.43
CA GLU A 42 -13.59 -15.99 0.91
C GLU A 42 -12.11 -16.34 1.15
N LEU A 43 -11.20 -15.50 0.63
CA LEU A 43 -9.76 -15.70 0.71
C LEU A 43 -9.07 -14.51 1.37
N LEU A 44 -8.08 -14.81 2.21
CA LEU A 44 -7.11 -13.84 2.70
C LEU A 44 -5.94 -13.79 1.71
N PHE A 45 -5.68 -12.62 1.15
CA PHE A 45 -4.46 -12.36 0.39
C PHE A 45 -3.41 -11.73 1.29
N SER A 46 -2.17 -12.15 1.14
CA SER A 46 -1.06 -11.61 1.91
C SER A 46 0.19 -11.41 1.06
N LEU A 47 0.85 -10.29 1.27
CA LEU A 47 2.16 -9.96 0.74
C LEU A 47 3.22 -10.22 1.81
N ASN A 48 4.28 -10.96 1.50
CA ASN A 48 5.32 -11.31 2.48
C ASN A 48 6.67 -10.62 2.24
N PHE A 49 7.38 -10.35 3.35
CA PHE A 49 8.79 -9.95 3.39
C PHE A 49 9.65 -11.22 3.37
N SER A 50 9.90 -11.76 2.19
CA SER A 50 10.95 -12.77 2.03
C SER A 50 11.87 -12.34 0.89
N ASN A 51 13.07 -12.95 0.80
CA ASN A 51 14.03 -12.67 -0.28
C ASN A 51 13.41 -12.88 -1.69
N SER A 52 12.31 -13.61 -1.78
CA SER A 52 11.59 -13.92 -3.01
C SER A 52 10.15 -13.40 -2.99
N ARG A 53 9.86 -12.36 -2.18
CA ARG A 53 8.58 -11.63 -2.06
C ARG A 53 7.38 -12.33 -2.73
N GLN A 54 6.56 -13.02 -1.95
CA GLN A 54 5.45 -13.80 -2.50
C GLN A 54 4.10 -13.17 -2.19
N LEU A 55 3.21 -13.24 -3.17
CA LEU A 55 1.78 -13.01 -3.01
C LEU A 55 1.11 -14.36 -2.74
N GLU A 56 0.47 -14.49 -1.60
CA GLU A 56 -0.18 -15.73 -1.17
C GLU A 56 -1.69 -15.51 -1.02
N ALA A 57 -2.47 -16.54 -1.32
CA ALA A 57 -3.90 -16.61 -1.04
C ALA A 57 -4.20 -17.79 -0.12
N TRP A 58 -4.90 -17.49 0.98
CA TRP A 58 -5.19 -18.41 2.05
C TRP A 58 -6.70 -18.61 2.21
N ASP A 59 -7.10 -19.88 2.24
CA ASP A 59 -8.45 -20.32 2.57
C ASP A 59 -8.56 -20.49 4.10
N LEU A 60 -9.43 -19.67 4.70
CA LEU A 60 -9.62 -19.61 6.16
C LEU A 60 -10.89 -20.32 6.63
N LYS A 61 -11.58 -21.08 5.76
CA LYS A 61 -12.84 -21.77 6.10
C LYS A 61 -12.71 -22.73 7.29
N ASN A 62 -11.53 -23.33 7.46
CA ASN A 62 -11.18 -24.04 8.68
C ASN A 62 -10.16 -23.21 9.48
N PRO A 63 -10.61 -22.46 10.50
CA PRO A 63 -9.74 -21.66 11.34
C PRO A 63 -8.58 -22.42 12.00
N SER A 64 -8.79 -23.70 12.31
CA SER A 64 -7.75 -24.54 12.95
C SER A 64 -6.75 -25.10 11.96
N SER A 65 -7.00 -24.97 10.66
CA SER A 65 -6.12 -25.45 9.60
C SER A 65 -6.24 -24.54 8.36
N PRO A 66 -5.71 -23.31 8.43
CA PRO A 66 -5.62 -22.42 7.27
C PRO A 66 -4.85 -23.08 6.14
N ARG A 67 -5.34 -22.94 4.92
CA ARG A 67 -4.75 -23.61 3.76
C ARG A 67 -4.26 -22.61 2.73
N LEU A 68 -2.99 -22.71 2.36
CA LEU A 68 -2.44 -21.99 1.21
C LEU A 68 -3.04 -22.60 -0.07
N VAL A 69 -3.79 -21.80 -0.82
CA VAL A 69 -4.47 -22.27 -2.04
C VAL A 69 -3.83 -21.73 -3.31
N TRP A 70 -3.06 -20.65 -3.20
CA TRP A 70 -2.32 -20.07 -4.31
C TRP A 70 -1.13 -19.29 -3.76
N SER A 71 -0.01 -19.33 -4.47
CA SER A 71 1.18 -18.54 -4.15
C SER A 71 1.89 -18.21 -5.45
N CYS A 72 2.42 -17.00 -5.54
CA CYS A 72 3.15 -16.54 -6.71
C CYS A 72 4.32 -15.65 -6.29
N ASP A 73 5.47 -15.89 -6.90
CA ASP A 73 6.65 -15.05 -6.72
C ASP A 73 6.47 -13.71 -7.45
N PHE A 74 6.88 -12.61 -6.84
CA PHE A 74 6.82 -11.29 -7.48
C PHE A 74 7.60 -11.25 -8.80
N ASN A 75 8.71 -11.99 -8.89
CA ASN A 75 9.48 -12.09 -10.13
C ASN A 75 8.67 -12.79 -11.23
N ASP A 76 7.87 -13.81 -10.89
CA ASP A 76 7.00 -14.50 -11.85
C ASP A 76 5.85 -13.61 -12.33
N LEU A 77 5.37 -12.68 -11.48
CA LEU A 77 4.45 -11.61 -11.86
C LEU A 77 5.14 -10.51 -12.70
N GLY A 78 6.45 -10.60 -12.95
CA GLY A 78 7.25 -9.56 -13.58
C GLY A 78 7.32 -8.28 -12.74
N MET A 79 7.07 -8.37 -11.43
CA MET A 79 7.29 -7.28 -10.48
C MET A 79 8.76 -7.32 -10.06
N GLU A 80 9.59 -6.55 -10.75
CA GLU A 80 10.99 -6.44 -10.37
C GLU A 80 11.10 -5.87 -8.95
N CYS A 81 11.80 -6.62 -8.09
CA CYS A 81 12.21 -6.18 -6.77
C CYS A 81 13.26 -5.08 -6.93
N ASP A 82 12.87 -3.81 -6.77
CA ASP A 82 13.69 -2.63 -6.43
C ASP A 82 15.01 -2.34 -7.16
N ASN A 83 15.37 -3.09 -8.20
CA ASN A 83 16.61 -2.90 -8.96
C ASN A 83 16.37 -2.00 -10.17
N GLY A 84 15.95 -0.75 -9.93
CA GLY A 84 16.13 0.33 -10.89
C GLY A 84 15.16 0.41 -12.07
N GLY A 85 14.08 -0.37 -12.09
CA GLY A 85 12.98 -0.14 -13.02
C GLY A 85 12.31 1.21 -12.73
N GLU A 86 12.41 2.16 -13.67
CA GLU A 86 11.74 3.46 -13.54
C GLU A 86 10.23 3.25 -13.36
N PRO A 87 9.60 3.82 -12.30
CA PRO A 87 8.16 3.78 -12.14
C PRO A 87 7.47 4.33 -13.38
N PRO A 88 6.60 3.56 -14.07
CA PRO A 88 5.90 4.04 -15.25
C PRO A 88 5.19 5.37 -15.02
N SER A 89 4.56 5.56 -13.85
CA SER A 89 3.86 6.81 -13.52
C SER A 89 4.79 8.00 -13.26
N MET A 90 6.04 7.78 -12.85
CA MET A 90 6.96 8.82 -12.34
C MET A 90 8.12 9.17 -13.30
N LYS A 91 8.10 8.65 -14.54
CA LYS A 91 9.21 8.84 -15.49
C LYS A 91 9.53 10.32 -15.74
N GLU A 92 8.50 11.15 -15.88
CA GLU A 92 8.65 12.58 -16.15
C GLU A 92 9.21 13.32 -14.94
N GLU A 93 8.70 13.05 -13.75
CA GLU A 93 9.19 13.65 -12.52
C GLU A 93 10.63 13.24 -12.22
N ILE A 94 10.98 11.96 -12.38
CA ILE A 94 12.35 11.47 -12.19
C ILE A 94 13.30 12.17 -13.16
N LYS A 95 12.89 12.34 -14.42
CA LYS A 95 13.67 13.11 -15.39
C LYS A 95 13.85 14.56 -14.94
N GLU A 96 12.79 15.21 -14.49
CA GLU A 96 12.84 16.59 -13.99
C GLU A 96 13.75 16.74 -12.76
N PHE A 97 13.76 15.75 -11.86
CA PHE A 97 14.68 15.72 -10.72
C PHE A 97 16.14 15.56 -11.17
N SER A 98 16.38 14.63 -12.10
CA SER A 98 17.71 14.42 -12.68
C SER A 98 18.23 15.68 -13.36
N ASP A 99 17.40 16.37 -14.14
CA ASP A 99 17.76 17.61 -14.84
C ASP A 99 18.15 18.72 -13.83
N ARG A 100 17.47 18.76 -12.68
CA ARG A 100 17.76 19.71 -11.59
C ARG A 100 18.90 19.28 -10.66
N HIS A 101 19.52 18.12 -10.89
CA HIS A 101 20.51 17.52 -9.99
C HIS A 101 19.97 17.34 -8.56
N GLU A 102 18.66 17.23 -8.41
CA GLU A 102 18.01 16.90 -7.14
C GLU A 102 18.04 15.39 -6.94
N TYR A 103 18.51 14.93 -5.78
CA TYR A 103 18.52 13.51 -5.49
C TYR A 103 17.09 13.04 -5.18
N PHE A 104 16.56 12.15 -6.01
CA PHE A 104 15.25 11.55 -5.81
C PHE A 104 15.31 10.46 -4.74
N VAL A 105 15.12 10.83 -3.46
CA VAL A 105 14.79 9.84 -2.42
C VAL A 105 13.28 9.60 -2.44
N ALA A 106 12.81 8.86 -3.44
CA ALA A 106 11.49 8.26 -3.32
C ALA A 106 11.59 6.96 -2.56
N SER A 107 10.98 6.94 -1.39
CA SER A 107 10.51 5.67 -0.84
C SER A 107 9.19 5.32 -1.50
N HIS A 108 8.91 4.03 -1.59
CA HIS A 108 7.58 3.57 -1.96
C HIS A 108 6.94 2.81 -0.80
N GLN A 109 5.61 2.75 -0.83
CA GLN A 109 4.79 1.91 0.03
C GLN A 109 3.88 1.05 -0.81
N GLU A 110 3.50 -0.10 -0.28
CA GLU A 110 2.86 -1.15 -1.05
C GLU A 110 1.61 -1.62 -0.34
N TYR A 111 0.52 -1.69 -1.09
CA TYR A 111 -0.77 -2.08 -0.57
C TYR A 111 -1.39 -3.15 -1.45
N LEU A 112 -2.05 -4.11 -0.83
CA LEU A 112 -3.03 -4.95 -1.47
C LEU A 112 -4.40 -4.28 -1.34
N VAL A 113 -5.17 -4.30 -2.42
CA VAL A 113 -6.51 -3.71 -2.47
C VAL A 113 -7.46 -4.70 -3.09
N VAL A 114 -8.59 -4.96 -2.43
CA VAL A 114 -9.66 -5.81 -2.99
C VAL A 114 -10.85 -4.97 -3.37
N SER A 115 -11.40 -5.21 -4.55
CA SER A 115 -12.69 -4.62 -4.92
C SER A 115 -13.86 -5.42 -4.33
N GLN A 116 -15.01 -4.77 -4.18
CA GLN A 116 -16.26 -5.46 -3.85
C GLN A 116 -16.63 -6.56 -4.87
N GLN A 117 -16.18 -6.42 -6.12
CA GLN A 117 -16.40 -7.40 -7.18
C GLN A 117 -15.43 -8.60 -7.10
N GLY A 118 -14.42 -8.55 -6.22
CA GLY A 118 -13.46 -9.61 -5.98
C GLY A 118 -12.12 -9.47 -6.69
N ASP A 119 -11.95 -8.45 -7.53
CA ASP A 119 -10.66 -8.14 -8.15
C ASP A 119 -9.62 -7.78 -7.09
N LEU A 120 -8.41 -8.31 -7.25
CA LEU A 120 -7.25 -8.01 -6.44
C LEU A 120 -6.32 -7.05 -7.18
N PHE A 121 -5.88 -6.01 -6.49
CA PHE A 121 -4.91 -5.05 -6.98
C PHE A 121 -3.72 -4.98 -6.06
N TYR A 122 -2.57 -4.69 -6.65
CA TYR A 122 -1.36 -4.31 -5.95
C TYR A 122 -1.04 -2.86 -6.31
N VAL A 123 -0.88 -2.03 -5.28
CA VAL A 123 -0.75 -0.59 -5.38
C VAL A 123 0.60 -0.17 -4.80
N LYS A 124 1.44 0.48 -5.61
CA LYS A 124 2.64 1.17 -5.14
C LYS A 124 2.33 2.65 -5.00
N ARG A 125 2.60 3.23 -3.82
CA ARG A 125 2.58 4.67 -3.57
C ARG A 125 3.99 5.21 -3.54
N TYR A 126 4.27 6.25 -4.31
CA TYR A 126 5.56 6.94 -4.33
C TYR A 126 5.53 8.15 -3.40
N ILE A 127 6.52 8.24 -2.53
CA ILE A 127 6.61 9.25 -1.48
C ILE A 127 7.95 9.96 -1.57
N LYS A 128 7.89 11.26 -1.82
CA LYS A 128 9.02 12.19 -1.73
C LYS A 128 9.29 12.49 -0.26
N ARG A 129 10.48 12.14 0.22
CA ARG A 129 10.93 12.44 1.59
C ARG A 129 11.61 13.80 1.67
N CYS A 130 11.72 14.32 2.88
CA CYS A 130 12.45 15.52 3.23
C CYS A 130 12.06 16.78 2.42
N MET A 131 10.77 17.11 2.42
CA MET A 131 10.28 18.32 1.78
C MET A 131 10.72 19.56 2.58
N LEU A 132 11.30 20.55 1.91
CA LEU A 132 11.62 21.86 2.48
C LEU A 132 10.38 22.79 2.50
N PRO A 133 10.39 23.89 3.29
CA PRO A 133 9.26 24.82 3.37
C PRO A 133 8.83 25.45 2.03
N ASP A 134 9.76 25.59 1.09
CA ASP A 134 9.53 26.10 -0.26
C ASP A 134 9.01 25.03 -1.25
N GLY A 135 8.84 23.78 -0.79
CA GLY A 135 8.40 22.65 -1.60
C GLY A 135 9.52 21.92 -2.36
N SER A 136 10.77 22.35 -2.23
CA SER A 136 11.94 21.67 -2.81
C SER A 136 12.36 20.44 -1.97
N CYS A 137 13.25 19.61 -2.52
CA CYS A 137 13.88 18.52 -1.79
C CYS A 137 15.01 19.04 -0.90
N ALA A 138 15.13 18.48 0.31
CA ALA A 138 16.36 18.64 1.05
C ALA A 138 17.53 17.98 0.28
N PRO A 139 18.75 18.55 0.33
CA PRO A 139 19.96 17.93 -0.21
C PRO A 139 20.17 16.50 0.32
N PHE A 140 20.94 15.70 -0.42
CA PHE A 140 21.23 14.29 -0.07
C PHE A 140 21.70 14.10 1.39
N ASP A 141 22.52 15.02 1.88
CA ASP A 141 23.05 14.98 3.26
C ASP A 141 21.96 15.11 4.34
N LEU A 142 20.77 15.60 3.96
CA LEU A 142 19.58 15.73 4.81
C LEU A 142 18.47 14.74 4.42
N ALA A 143 18.69 13.86 3.45
CA ALA A 143 17.64 12.98 2.91
C ALA A 143 17.19 11.87 3.87
N ASN A 144 17.92 11.67 4.98
CA ASN A 144 17.53 10.81 6.09
C ASN A 144 17.01 11.59 7.31
N ASP A 145 16.91 12.92 7.22
CA ASP A 145 16.41 13.73 8.31
C ASP A 145 14.88 13.62 8.44
N ILE A 146 14.47 12.83 9.43
CA ILE A 146 13.09 12.62 9.86
C ILE A 146 12.40 13.88 10.41
N SER A 147 13.10 15.01 10.50
CA SER A 147 12.58 16.32 10.87
C SER A 147 11.82 17.04 9.75
N TYR A 148 11.82 16.49 8.53
CA TYR A 148 11.09 17.06 7.41
C TYR A 148 9.87 16.21 7.02
N PRO A 149 8.76 16.83 6.58
CA PRO A 149 7.58 16.11 6.13
C PRO A 149 7.83 15.34 4.83
N ALA A 150 6.96 14.37 4.57
CA ALA A 150 6.95 13.57 3.35
C ALA A 150 5.65 13.82 2.56
N LYS A 151 5.75 13.75 1.23
CA LYS A 151 4.64 14.01 0.31
C LYS A 151 4.48 12.89 -0.70
N THR A 152 3.24 12.51 -0.98
CA THR A 152 2.86 11.59 -2.04
C THR A 152 2.95 12.29 -3.39
N ILE A 153 3.64 11.64 -4.31
CA ILE A 153 3.91 12.18 -5.64
C ILE A 153 3.29 11.35 -6.75
N GLY A 154 2.91 10.10 -6.49
CA GLY A 154 2.23 9.28 -7.48
C GLY A 154 1.94 7.87 -7.01
N PHE A 155 1.32 7.10 -7.91
CA PHE A 155 0.94 5.72 -7.68
C PHE A 155 1.13 4.90 -8.96
N ASP A 156 1.52 3.63 -8.78
CA ASP A 156 1.34 2.59 -9.80
C ASP A 156 0.32 1.58 -9.28
N VAL A 157 -0.61 1.19 -10.14
CA VAL A 157 -1.64 0.20 -9.81
C VAL A 157 -1.58 -0.94 -10.80
N TYR A 158 -1.57 -2.16 -10.27
CA TYR A 158 -1.58 -3.39 -11.05
C TYR A 158 -2.75 -4.26 -10.63
N LYS A 159 -3.61 -4.64 -11.57
CA LYS A 159 -4.60 -5.69 -11.35
C LYS A 159 -3.91 -7.05 -11.41
N ILE A 160 -4.12 -7.88 -10.39
CA ILE A 160 -3.59 -9.24 -10.32
C ILE A 160 -4.64 -10.21 -10.86
N VAL A 161 -4.24 -10.98 -11.87
CA VAL A 161 -5.04 -12.05 -12.46
C VAL A 161 -4.41 -13.38 -12.07
N ARG A 162 -5.16 -14.22 -11.37
CA ARG A 162 -4.72 -15.56 -10.98
C ARG A 162 -4.89 -16.50 -12.17
N ASP A 163 -3.86 -16.61 -13.00
CA ASP A 163 -3.79 -17.54 -14.14
C ASP A 163 -2.82 -18.69 -13.81
N GLY A 164 -3.38 -19.84 -13.42
CA GLY A 164 -2.62 -20.98 -12.93
C GLY A 164 -1.68 -20.62 -11.77
N ASP A 165 -0.50 -21.24 -11.76
CA ASP A 165 0.48 -21.06 -10.68
C ASP A 165 1.34 -19.79 -10.83
N LYS A 166 1.43 -19.23 -12.05
CA LYS A 166 2.36 -18.12 -12.34
C LYS A 166 1.75 -16.74 -12.18
N GLY A 167 0.42 -16.63 -12.10
CA GLY A 167 -0.26 -15.34 -12.05
C GLY A 167 0.06 -14.43 -13.25
N LYS A 168 -0.66 -13.33 -13.36
CA LYS A 168 -0.38 -12.27 -14.32
C LYS A 168 -0.70 -10.93 -13.67
N LYS A 169 -0.02 -9.87 -14.08
CA LYS A 169 -0.39 -8.50 -13.71
C LYS A 169 -0.79 -7.71 -14.95
N VAL A 170 -1.73 -6.80 -14.76
CA VAL A 170 -2.15 -5.82 -15.77
C VAL A 170 -1.93 -4.44 -15.17
N PHE A 171 -1.09 -3.63 -15.81
CA PHE A 171 -0.89 -2.25 -15.38
C PHE A 171 -2.15 -1.44 -15.68
N MET A 172 -2.61 -0.72 -14.67
CA MET A 172 -3.77 0.16 -14.76
C MET A 172 -3.25 1.56 -15.10
N ASP A 173 -3.17 1.89 -16.39
CA ASP A 173 -2.57 3.16 -16.84
C ASP A 173 -3.55 4.33 -16.70
N GLY A 174 -3.58 4.96 -15.52
CA GLY A 174 -4.44 6.12 -15.23
C GLY A 174 -5.95 5.81 -15.18
N HIS A 175 -6.33 4.54 -15.24
CA HIS A 175 -7.73 4.09 -15.24
C HIS A 175 -7.94 2.98 -14.22
N LEU A 176 -8.83 3.22 -13.24
CA LEU A 176 -9.26 2.22 -12.25
C LEU A 176 -10.61 1.60 -12.64
N ASN A 177 -11.04 1.74 -13.90
CA ASN A 177 -12.31 1.25 -14.43
C ASN A 177 -13.53 1.74 -13.63
N GLY A 178 -13.51 3.02 -13.22
CA GLY A 178 -14.62 3.59 -12.46
C GLY A 178 -14.60 3.28 -10.97
N LEU A 179 -13.52 2.67 -10.46
CA LEU A 179 -13.34 2.43 -9.03
C LEU A 179 -12.75 3.64 -8.32
N VAL A 180 -12.98 3.69 -7.01
CA VAL A 180 -12.28 4.54 -6.05
C VAL A 180 -11.56 3.60 -5.08
N MET A 181 -10.26 3.78 -4.92
CA MET A 181 -9.42 2.97 -4.02
C MET A 181 -9.15 3.72 -2.72
N PHE A 182 -9.12 2.99 -1.62
CA PHE A 182 -8.79 3.49 -0.28
C PHE A 182 -7.61 2.69 0.25
N VAL A 183 -6.50 3.37 0.52
CA VAL A 183 -5.22 2.77 0.96
C VAL A 183 -4.65 3.51 2.16
N GLY A 184 -3.78 2.84 2.91
CA GLY A 184 -3.03 3.43 4.02
C GLY A 184 -2.95 2.50 5.22
N ASP A 185 -1.86 2.56 5.96
CA ASP A 185 -1.58 1.67 7.10
C ASP A 185 -2.16 2.22 8.42
N PRO A 186 -2.84 1.40 9.25
CA PRO A 186 -3.02 -0.06 9.18
C PRO A 186 -4.33 -0.52 8.52
N SER A 187 -4.96 0.29 7.67
CA SER A 187 -6.24 -0.08 7.05
C SER A 187 -6.05 -1.13 5.96
N GLN A 188 -7.00 -2.06 5.85
CA GLN A 188 -7.06 -2.95 4.68
C GLN A 188 -7.43 -2.14 3.44
N GLY A 189 -6.73 -2.38 2.34
CA GLY A 189 -7.03 -1.72 1.08
C GLY A 189 -8.35 -2.19 0.48
N ILE A 190 -9.23 -1.25 0.15
CA ILE A 190 -10.51 -1.54 -0.53
C ILE A 190 -10.70 -0.69 -1.78
N ALA A 191 -11.31 -1.27 -2.80
CA ALA A 191 -11.85 -0.56 -3.95
C ALA A 191 -13.37 -0.70 -4.02
N ILE A 192 -14.07 0.40 -4.26
CA ILE A 192 -15.53 0.42 -4.46
C ILE A 192 -15.86 1.17 -5.74
N PRO A 193 -17.00 0.88 -6.41
CA PRO A 193 -17.46 1.68 -7.52
C PRO A 193 -17.63 3.15 -7.14
N ALA A 194 -17.25 4.08 -8.02
CA ALA A 194 -17.43 5.52 -7.77
C ALA A 194 -18.90 5.90 -7.54
N ALA A 195 -19.84 5.15 -8.13
CA ALA A 195 -21.27 5.32 -7.90
C ALA A 195 -21.68 5.07 -6.44
N ASP A 196 -20.93 4.22 -5.72
CA ASP A 196 -21.15 3.89 -4.31
C ASP A 196 -20.29 4.75 -3.37
N ALA A 197 -19.32 5.48 -3.92
CA ALA A 197 -18.41 6.37 -3.21
C ALA A 197 -18.89 7.83 -3.30
N ASN A 198 -19.97 8.16 -2.59
CA ASN A 198 -20.56 9.51 -2.60
C ASN A 198 -19.50 10.61 -2.36
N GLY A 199 -19.42 11.55 -3.31
CA GLY A 199 -18.49 12.69 -3.24
C GLY A 199 -17.10 12.43 -3.82
N PHE A 200 -16.80 11.22 -4.27
CA PHE A 200 -15.53 10.89 -4.93
C PHE A 200 -15.67 10.82 -6.44
N LYS A 201 -14.65 11.30 -7.15
CA LYS A 201 -14.54 11.16 -8.60
C LYS A 201 -14.08 9.74 -8.93
N SER A 202 -14.54 9.19 -10.06
CA SER A 202 -14.00 7.94 -10.60
C SER A 202 -12.49 8.00 -10.77
N ASP A 203 -11.83 6.85 -10.65
CA ASP A 203 -10.38 6.73 -10.81
C ASP A 203 -9.59 7.55 -9.78
N SER A 204 -10.12 7.66 -8.55
CA SER A 204 -9.45 8.31 -7.43
C SER A 204 -8.83 7.29 -6.46
N ILE A 205 -7.69 7.65 -5.87
CA ILE A 205 -7.04 6.89 -4.79
C ILE A 205 -7.02 7.77 -3.54
N CYS A 206 -7.79 7.40 -2.54
CA CYS A 206 -7.80 8.02 -1.21
C CYS A 206 -6.73 7.36 -0.36
N PHE A 207 -5.84 8.15 0.23
CA PHE A 207 -4.70 7.63 0.98
C PHE A 207 -4.53 8.33 2.33
N THR A 208 -4.07 7.58 3.33
CA THR A 208 -3.77 8.10 4.68
C THR A 208 -2.29 8.01 5.02
N SER A 209 -1.90 8.65 6.13
CA SER A 209 -0.57 8.64 6.71
C SER A 209 -0.26 7.24 7.25
N ASP A 210 0.88 6.69 6.85
CA ASP A 210 1.24 5.33 7.24
C ASP A 210 2.01 5.31 8.55
N HIS A 211 1.54 4.46 9.46
CA HIS A 211 2.10 4.32 10.79
C HIS A 211 3.50 3.71 10.81
N ARG A 212 3.88 2.93 9.78
CA ARG A 212 5.19 2.27 9.64
C ARG A 212 6.38 3.21 9.56
N ASN A 213 6.18 4.48 9.17
CA ASN A 213 7.20 5.52 9.30
C ASN A 213 7.13 6.20 10.69
N SER A 214 6.92 5.42 11.75
CA SER A 214 6.74 5.92 13.13
C SER A 214 7.92 6.74 13.66
N SER A 215 9.10 6.61 13.03
CA SER A 215 10.28 7.43 13.32
C SER A 215 10.16 8.88 12.86
N SER A 216 9.25 9.22 11.94
CA SER A 216 9.03 10.61 11.56
C SER A 216 8.33 11.37 12.70
N ARG A 217 8.96 12.46 13.15
CA ARG A 217 8.36 13.42 14.09
C ARG A 217 7.23 14.22 13.44
N HIS A 218 7.14 14.17 12.11
CA HIS A 218 6.15 14.87 11.29
C HIS A 218 5.24 13.87 10.55
N GLY A 219 4.07 14.34 10.11
CA GLY A 219 3.07 13.53 9.42
C GLY A 219 3.51 13.11 8.03
N THR A 220 3.04 11.95 7.57
CA THR A 220 2.91 11.67 6.13
C THR A 220 1.63 12.34 5.63
N ASP A 221 1.62 12.78 4.39
CA ASP A 221 0.44 13.40 3.81
C ASP A 221 -0.73 12.41 3.68
N ASN A 222 -1.94 12.97 3.71
CA ASN A 222 -3.19 12.27 3.43
C ASN A 222 -3.89 13.06 2.31
N GLY A 223 -4.59 12.37 1.43
CA GLY A 223 -5.11 13.02 0.25
C GLY A 223 -6.00 12.13 -0.61
N ILE A 224 -6.46 12.73 -1.69
CA ILE A 224 -7.10 12.08 -2.81
C ILE A 224 -6.19 12.30 -4.02
N PHE A 225 -5.76 11.22 -4.66
CA PHE A 225 -5.00 11.27 -5.90
C PHE A 225 -5.94 10.97 -7.06
N ASP A 226 -6.07 11.91 -8.00
CA ASP A 226 -6.73 11.67 -9.28
C ASP A 226 -5.76 10.87 -10.15
N PHE A 227 -6.06 9.59 -10.32
CA PHE A 227 -5.16 8.64 -10.98
C PHE A 227 -5.03 8.91 -12.48
N LYS A 228 -6.09 9.45 -13.09
CA LYS A 228 -6.12 9.79 -14.51
C LYS A 228 -5.31 11.05 -14.79
N GLU A 229 -5.52 12.10 -14.00
CA GLU A 229 -4.85 13.39 -14.18
C GLU A 229 -3.46 13.44 -13.51
N LYS A 230 -3.10 12.39 -12.77
CA LYS A 230 -1.86 12.28 -11.97
C LYS A 230 -1.67 13.44 -10.99
N LYS A 231 -2.74 13.86 -10.32
CA LYS A 231 -2.73 15.02 -9.41
C LYS A 231 -3.20 14.65 -8.02
N SER A 232 -2.46 15.08 -7.00
CA SER A 232 -2.88 14.98 -5.61
C SER A 232 -3.66 16.21 -5.17
N PHE A 233 -4.77 15.95 -4.47
CA PHE A 233 -5.58 16.92 -3.75
C PHE A 233 -5.50 16.59 -2.27
N SER A 234 -5.22 17.59 -1.43
CA SER A 234 -5.22 17.35 0.01
C SER A 234 -6.64 17.33 0.56
N CYS A 235 -6.87 16.42 1.51
CA CYS A 235 -8.06 16.46 2.35
C CYS A 235 -7.96 17.54 3.44
N TYR A 236 -6.76 18.10 3.67
CA TYR A 236 -6.51 19.17 4.63
C TYR A 236 -6.47 20.52 3.93
N TYR A 237 -7.26 21.45 4.45
CA TYR A 237 -7.19 22.84 4.07
C TYR A 237 -6.67 23.66 5.26
N PRO A 238 -5.59 24.43 5.11
CA PRO A 238 -4.75 24.61 3.91
C PRO A 238 -3.73 23.47 3.70
N PHE A 239 -3.40 23.17 2.45
CA PHE A 239 -2.29 22.26 2.09
C PHE A 239 -0.97 23.04 2.07
N ASP A 240 -0.44 23.33 3.25
CA ASP A 240 0.86 23.99 3.40
C ASP A 240 1.85 23.11 4.18
N TYR A 241 3.13 23.48 4.08
CA TYR A 241 4.22 22.81 4.80
C TYR A 241 3.96 22.69 6.32
N ASN A 242 3.29 23.69 6.90
CA ASN A 242 2.94 23.68 8.33
C ASN A 242 1.88 22.62 8.66
N SER A 243 0.96 22.35 7.75
CA SER A 243 -0.04 21.30 7.90
C SER A 243 0.58 19.91 7.80
N LEU A 244 1.59 19.73 6.95
CA LEU A 244 2.35 18.46 6.85
C LEU A 244 3.24 18.19 8.08
N LYS A 245 3.65 19.23 8.80
CA LYS A 245 4.40 19.08 10.05
C LYS A 245 3.57 18.39 11.14
N ASN A 246 2.26 18.61 11.16
CA ASN A 246 1.40 18.06 12.19
C ASN A 246 1.10 16.59 11.90
N LYS A 247 1.66 15.69 12.73
CA LYS A 247 1.36 14.27 12.66
C LYS A 247 -0.05 14.01 13.21
N ILE A 248 -0.88 13.37 12.39
CA ILE A 248 -2.21 12.94 12.80
C ILE A 248 -2.05 11.61 13.51
N SER A 249 -2.39 11.58 14.80
CA SER A 249 -2.21 10.41 15.64
C SER A 249 -3.48 10.18 16.47
N PRO A 250 -4.17 9.04 16.32
CA PRO A 250 -3.85 7.96 15.37
C PRO A 250 -4.10 8.38 13.90
N PRO A 251 -3.46 7.75 12.90
CA PRO A 251 -3.74 8.00 11.51
C PRO A 251 -5.20 7.64 11.20
N PRO A 252 -5.83 8.33 10.25
CA PRO A 252 -7.18 8.01 9.85
C PRO A 252 -7.26 6.55 9.35
N LEU A 253 -8.31 5.85 9.78
CA LEU A 253 -8.61 4.49 9.36
C LEU A 253 -9.78 4.50 8.39
N TRP A 254 -9.67 3.70 7.33
CA TRP A 254 -10.79 3.41 6.46
C TRP A 254 -11.62 2.30 7.08
N PHE A 255 -12.92 2.54 7.22
CA PHE A 255 -13.87 1.53 7.61
C PHE A 255 -14.84 1.31 6.45
N THR A 256 -15.23 0.06 6.26
CA THR A 256 -16.29 -0.30 5.34
C THR A 256 -17.43 -0.84 6.19
N PRO A 257 -18.65 -0.31 6.05
CA PRO A 257 -19.80 -0.93 6.69
C PRO A 257 -19.97 -2.32 6.08
N ASN A 258 -20.03 -3.34 6.93
CA ASN A 258 -20.45 -4.69 6.53
C ASN A 258 -21.96 -4.73 6.27
#